data_AF-A6YMP4-F1
#
_entry.id   AF-A6YMP4-F1
#
_cell.length_a   1.000
_cell.length_b   1.000
_cell.length_c   1.000
_cell.angle_alpha   90.00
_cell.angle_beta   90.00
_cell.angle_gamma   90.00
#
_symmetry.space_group_name_H-M   'P 1'
#
loop_
_entity.id
_entity.type
_entity.pdbx_description
1 polymer ?
#
loop_
_entity_poly.entity_id
_entity_poly.type
_entity_poly.pdbx_seq_one_letter_code
_entity_poly.pdbx_strand_id
1 'polypeptide(L)' 'MAKSKNHTSHNQNRKDHRNGIHKPTKQRYMSMKGVDPKFLKNLRFAKKHNKNHVKESKA' A
#
# COMPACT_ATOMS: atom_id res chain seq x y z
N MET A 1 39.42 -20.78 25.80
CA MET A 1 38.23 -20.51 24.97
C MET A 1 38.18 -21.53 23.84
N ALA A 2 37.28 -22.50 23.89
CA ALA A 2 37.03 -23.38 22.74
C ALA A 2 36.15 -22.66 21.72
N LYS A 3 36.44 -22.80 20.43
CA LYS A 3 35.73 -22.08 19.36
C LYS A 3 34.25 -22.50 19.31
N SER A 4 33.35 -21.54 19.12
CA SER A 4 31.91 -21.76 18.89
C SER A 4 31.52 -21.48 17.43
N LYS A 5 30.26 -21.75 17.06
CA LYS A 5 29.74 -21.48 15.71
C LYS A 5 29.42 -19.99 15.55
N ASN A 6 29.87 -19.40 14.43
CA ASN A 6 29.73 -17.96 14.19
C ASN A 6 28.38 -17.54 13.60
N HIS A 7 27.68 -18.40 12.83
CA HIS A 7 26.38 -18.07 12.21
C HIS A 7 25.57 -19.32 11.80
N THR A 8 24.23 -19.25 11.83
CA THR A 8 23.34 -20.27 11.24
C THR A 8 21.95 -19.73 10.87
N SER A 9 21.40 -20.21 9.75
CA SER A 9 20.00 -20.00 9.33
C SER A 9 19.14 -21.29 9.44
N HIS A 10 19.63 -22.33 10.13
CA HIS A 10 19.09 -23.69 10.07
C HIS A 10 17.58 -23.82 10.42
N ASN A 11 17.06 -22.97 11.30
CA ASN A 11 15.66 -23.02 11.72
C ASN A 11 14.86 -21.77 11.28
N GLN A 12 15.43 -20.87 10.48
CA GLN A 12 14.71 -19.66 10.08
C GLN A 12 13.53 -20.01 9.17
N ASN A 13 13.81 -20.76 8.09
CA ASN A 13 12.78 -21.17 7.14
C ASN A 13 11.60 -21.91 7.79
N ARG A 14 11.87 -22.79 8.76
CA ARG A 14 10.83 -23.53 9.49
C ARG A 14 9.96 -22.62 10.35
N LYS A 15 10.52 -21.59 10.97
CA LYS A 15 9.77 -20.61 11.76
C LYS A 15 8.94 -19.70 10.86
N ASP A 16 9.53 -19.21 9.77
CA ASP A 16 8.85 -18.32 8.82
C ASP A 16 7.62 -18.99 8.21
N HIS A 17 7.69 -20.30 7.94
CA HIS A 17 6.58 -21.09 7.42
C HIS A 17 5.63 -21.64 8.48
N ARG A 18 5.96 -21.58 9.79
CA ARG A 18 5.07 -22.08 10.86
C ARG A 18 3.72 -21.37 10.84
N ASN A 19 3.74 -20.05 10.62
CA ASN A 19 2.54 -19.22 10.50
C ASN A 19 2.17 -18.92 9.04
N GLY A 20 2.99 -19.36 8.09
CA GLY A 20 2.86 -19.06 6.67
C GLY A 20 3.42 -17.68 6.28
N ILE A 21 4.03 -17.62 5.10
CA ILE A 21 4.48 -16.36 4.50
C ILE A 21 3.34 -15.80 3.66
N HIS A 22 2.57 -14.87 4.23
CA HIS A 22 1.45 -14.25 3.54
C HIS A 22 1.88 -13.11 2.62
N LYS A 23 1.27 -13.05 1.43
CA LYS A 23 1.42 -11.91 0.52
C LYS A 23 0.71 -10.67 1.09
N PRO A 24 1.19 -9.45 0.80
CA PRO A 24 0.48 -8.23 1.22
C PRO A 24 -0.91 -8.19 0.61
N THR A 25 -1.88 -7.72 1.40
CA THR A 25 -3.28 -7.63 0.96
C THR A 25 -3.45 -6.58 -0.13
N LYS A 26 -4.09 -6.94 -1.24
CA LYS A 26 -4.48 -5.99 -2.29
C LYS A 26 -5.85 -5.41 -1.95
N GLN A 27 -5.95 -4.09 -1.79
CA GLN A 27 -7.24 -3.41 -1.63
C GLN A 27 -7.74 -2.90 -2.98
N ARG A 28 -9.05 -2.78 -3.15
CA ARG A 28 -9.67 -2.28 -4.39
C ARG A 28 -9.22 -0.85 -4.73
N TYR A 29 -9.05 -0.01 -3.72
CA TYR A 29 -8.59 1.37 -3.87
C TYR A 29 -7.29 1.57 -3.08
N MET A 30 -6.20 1.88 -3.78
CA MET A 30 -4.91 2.18 -3.19
C MET A 30 -4.81 3.65 -2.77
N SER A 31 -3.89 3.96 -1.85
CA SER A 31 -3.59 5.34 -1.48
C SER A 31 -2.91 6.08 -2.64
N MET A 32 -3.13 7.39 -2.75
CA MET A 32 -2.46 8.24 -3.74
C MET A 32 -1.19 8.91 -3.18
N LYS A 33 -0.59 8.35 -2.12
CA LYS A 33 0.63 8.90 -1.52
C LYS A 33 1.80 8.74 -2.50
N GLY A 34 2.53 9.82 -2.75
CA GLY A 34 3.67 9.83 -3.69
C GLY A 34 3.30 10.15 -5.15
N VAL A 35 2.02 10.37 -5.45
CA VAL A 35 1.59 10.89 -6.77
C VAL A 35 1.95 12.37 -6.89
N ASP A 36 2.23 12.84 -8.11
CA ASP A 36 2.58 14.23 -8.41
C ASP A 36 1.64 15.25 -7.71
N PRO A 37 2.19 16.19 -6.92
CA PRO A 37 1.40 17.21 -6.23
C PRO A 37 0.55 18.08 -7.18
N LYS A 38 1.02 18.39 -8.40
CA LYS A 38 0.28 19.23 -9.35
C LYS A 38 -0.99 18.50 -9.82
N PHE A 39 -0.86 17.22 -10.19
CA PHE A 39 -1.99 16.36 -10.50
C PHE A 39 -2.96 16.23 -9.33
N LEU A 40 -2.45 15.96 -8.12
CA LEU A 40 -3.30 15.83 -6.92
C LEU A 40 -4.08 17.10 -6.61
N LYS A 41 -3.45 18.27 -6.77
CA LYS A 41 -4.12 19.56 -6.59
C LYS A 41 -5.29 19.71 -7.55
N ASN A 42 -5.09 19.43 -8.84
CA ASN A 42 -6.14 19.49 -9.84
C ASN A 42 -7.28 18.48 -9.57
N LEU A 43 -6.94 17.23 -9.26
CA LEU A 43 -7.92 16.18 -8.95
C LEU A 43 -8.79 16.55 -7.75
N ARG A 44 -8.21 17.19 -6.72
CA ARG A 44 -8.95 17.67 -5.54
C ARG A 44 -9.94 18.77 -5.91
N PHE A 45 -9.56 19.72 -6.76
CA PHE A 45 -10.47 20.77 -7.23
C PHE A 45 -11.60 20.20 -8.10
N ALA A 46 -11.28 19.33 -9.05
CA ALA A 46 -12.29 18.68 -9.90
C ALA A 46 -13.36 17.95 -9.03
N LYS A 47 -12.91 17.10 -8.10
CA LYS A 47 -13.82 16.40 -7.18
C LYS A 47 -14.63 17.35 -6.28
N LYS A 48 -14.05 18.48 -5.87
CA LYS A 48 -14.73 19.49 -5.03
C LYS A 48 -15.91 20.13 -5.77
N HIS A 49 -15.74 20.50 -7.04
CA HIS A 49 -16.73 21.26 -7.79
C HIS A 49 -17.76 20.41 -8.55
N ASN A 50 -17.56 19.08 -8.64
CA ASN A 50 -18.52 18.17 -9.28
C ASN A 50 -19.95 18.27 -8.72
N LYS A 51 -20.14 18.60 -7.43
CA LYS A 51 -21.48 18.71 -6.81
C LYS A 51 -22.34 19.84 -7.39
N ASN A 52 -21.71 20.89 -7.91
CA ASN A 52 -22.43 22.06 -8.42
C ASN A 52 -23.04 21.80 -9.80
N HIS A 53 -22.43 20.93 -10.60
CA HIS A 53 -22.86 20.60 -11.97
C HIS A 53 -23.87 19.44 -12.05
N VAL A 54 -24.16 18.74 -10.93
CA VAL A 54 -25.13 17.63 -10.91
C VAL A 54 -26.56 18.10 -11.23
N LYS A 55 -26.86 19.40 -11.03
CA LYS A 55 -28.17 19.98 -11.39
C LYS A 55 -28.33 20.19 -12.90
N GLU A 56 -27.25 20.44 -13.63
CA GLU A 56 -27.26 20.64 -15.09
C GLU A 56 -27.25 19.31 -15.85
N SER A 57 -26.61 18.26 -15.30
CA SER A 57 -26.48 16.96 -15.96
C SER A 57 -27.67 16.00 -15.75
N LYS A 58 -28.67 16.39 -14.94
CA LYS A 58 -29.90 15.62 -14.68
C LYS A 58 -31.11 16.09 -15.50
N ALA A 59 -30.92 17.10 -16.36
CA ALA A 59 -31.92 17.53 -17.34
C ALA A 59 -31.93 16.60 -18.56
#